data_AF-X1M2M1-F1
#
_entry.id   AF-X1M2M1-F1
#
_cell.length_a   1.000
_cell.length_b   1.000
_cell.length_c   1.000
_cell.angle_alpha   90.00
_cell.angle_beta   90.00
_cell.angle_gamma   90.00
#
_symmetry.space_group_name_H-M   'P 1'
#
loop_
_entity.id
_entity.type
_entity.pdbx_description
1 polymer ?
#
loop_
_entity_poly.entity_id
_entity_poly.type
_entity_poly.pdbx_seq_one_letter_code
_entity_poly.pdbx_strand_id
1 'polypeptide(L)'
;RLKISAYMYELYLNYGQYLPETIKQVMKQSRYVVVFFTRNGIKSQWVNQEVGIAIGAAGAFQSITIPILEEGVDCKGFTEHLIHIDYKAYQPDDMISNLLWTLRQRLNKANAIRQGVRIDCICGNTTYGKLDSLDTINHLVDIGEKIARYQCPHCGEENRFDLRTWEPVL
;
A
#
# COMPACT_ATOMS: atom_id res chain seq x y z
N ARG A 1 11.97 0.81 3.49
CA ARG A 1 11.17 -0.17 2.69
C ARG A 1 10.48 -1.22 3.57
N LEU A 2 9.14 -1.36 3.47
CA LEU A 2 8.25 -2.05 4.43
C LEU A 2 8.42 -3.56 4.66
N LYS A 3 9.43 -4.23 4.08
CA LYS A 3 9.51 -5.71 4.02
C LYS A 3 8.20 -6.35 3.50
N ILE A 4 7.51 -5.67 2.59
CA ILE A 4 6.35 -6.17 1.87
C ILE A 4 6.83 -6.66 0.51
N SER A 5 6.48 -7.89 0.15
CA SER A 5 6.62 -8.40 -1.21
C SER A 5 5.35 -8.01 -1.96
N ALA A 6 5.46 -7.05 -2.88
CA ALA A 6 4.35 -6.60 -3.72
C ALA A 6 4.44 -7.28 -5.09
N TYR A 7 3.29 -7.63 -5.65
CA TYR A 7 3.16 -8.14 -7.01
C TYR A 7 2.20 -7.25 -7.79
N MET A 8 2.60 -6.87 -9.00
CA MET A 8 1.76 -6.20 -9.99
C MET A 8 2.03 -6.86 -11.33
N TYR A 9 0.99 -7.40 -11.98
CA TYR A 9 1.16 -8.25 -13.17
C TYR A 9 1.95 -7.55 -14.30
N GLU A 10 1.76 -6.24 -14.47
CA GLU A 10 2.45 -5.42 -15.48
C GLU A 10 3.97 -5.40 -15.30
N LEU A 11 4.46 -5.65 -14.09
CA LEU A 11 5.89 -5.73 -13.78
C LEU A 11 6.47 -7.14 -13.98
N TYR A 12 5.61 -8.14 -14.19
CA TYR A 12 5.98 -9.56 -14.29
C TYR A 12 5.25 -10.23 -15.46
N LEU A 13 5.56 -9.80 -16.68
CA LEU A 13 4.97 -10.33 -17.91
C LEU A 13 5.40 -11.79 -18.15
N ASN A 14 4.45 -12.72 -18.01
CA ASN A 14 4.61 -14.11 -18.39
C ASN A 14 3.84 -14.39 -19.69
N TYR A 15 4.51 -14.22 -20.83
CA TYR A 15 3.91 -14.46 -22.13
C TYR A 15 3.44 -15.92 -22.27
N GLY A 16 2.22 -16.12 -22.79
CA GLY A 16 1.61 -17.44 -23.01
C GLY A 16 0.78 -17.99 -21.84
N GLN A 17 0.69 -17.28 -20.71
CA GLN A 17 -0.22 -17.63 -19.61
C GLN A 17 -1.57 -16.94 -19.76
N TYR A 18 -2.65 -17.63 -19.35
CA TYR A 18 -3.97 -17.01 -19.25
C TYR A 18 -4.03 -16.16 -17.98
N LEU A 19 -4.11 -14.84 -18.17
CA LEU A 19 -3.92 -13.83 -17.13
C LEU A 19 -4.87 -13.97 -15.91
N PRO A 20 -6.16 -14.31 -16.07
CA PRO A 20 -7.06 -14.50 -14.93
C PRO A 20 -6.62 -15.62 -13.97
N GLU A 21 -6.02 -16.70 -14.47
CA GLU A 21 -5.55 -17.84 -13.68
C GLU A 21 -4.29 -17.45 -12.91
N THR A 22 -3.37 -16.73 -13.55
CA THR A 22 -2.18 -16.20 -12.89
C THR A 22 -2.58 -15.26 -11.76
N ILE A 23 -3.52 -14.33 -12.01
CA ILE A 23 -4.01 -13.41 -10.98
C ILE A 23 -4.69 -14.19 -9.84
N LYS A 24 -5.57 -15.15 -10.14
CA LYS A 24 -6.17 -16.03 -9.12
C LYS A 24 -5.12 -16.76 -8.28
N GLN A 25 -4.06 -17.28 -8.89
CA GLN A 25 -3.00 -18.01 -8.18
C GLN A 25 -2.21 -17.09 -7.25
N VAL A 26 -1.79 -15.92 -7.73
CA VAL A 26 -1.07 -14.94 -6.91
C VAL A 26 -1.94 -14.45 -5.77
N MET A 27 -3.22 -14.19 -6.04
CA MET A 27 -4.19 -13.78 -5.04
C MET A 27 -4.36 -14.81 -3.91
N LYS A 28 -4.40 -16.11 -4.24
CA LYS A 28 -4.47 -17.20 -3.24
C LYS A 28 -3.25 -17.26 -2.32
N GLN A 29 -2.08 -16.83 -2.82
CA GLN A 29 -0.84 -16.82 -2.06
C GLN A 29 -0.62 -15.50 -1.31
N SER A 30 -1.46 -14.49 -1.57
CA SER A 30 -1.31 -13.15 -1.02
C SER A 30 -2.13 -12.97 0.24
N ARG A 31 -1.53 -12.36 1.27
CA ARG A 31 -2.22 -12.03 2.54
C ARG A 31 -3.16 -10.83 2.39
N TYR A 32 -2.78 -9.90 1.52
CA TYR A 32 -3.51 -8.66 1.26
C TYR A 32 -3.61 -8.47 -0.24
N VAL A 33 -4.75 -7.95 -0.69
CA VAL A 33 -5.00 -7.62 -2.09
C VAL A 33 -5.47 -6.17 -2.12
N VAL A 34 -4.72 -5.32 -2.81
CA VAL A 34 -5.07 -3.90 -2.96
C VAL A 34 -5.79 -3.73 -4.29
N VAL A 35 -7.00 -3.18 -4.28
CA VAL A 35 -7.85 -3.06 -5.48
C VAL A 35 -8.11 -1.60 -5.75
N PHE A 36 -7.72 -1.12 -6.93
CA PHE A 36 -7.93 0.27 -7.35
C PHE A 36 -9.20 0.41 -8.20
N PHE A 37 -10.17 1.14 -7.68
CA PHE A 37 -11.38 1.56 -8.37
C PHE A 37 -11.18 2.94 -8.99
N THR A 38 -10.67 2.96 -10.21
CA THR A 38 -10.41 4.18 -10.98
C THR A 38 -11.47 4.40 -12.04
N ARG A 39 -11.59 5.63 -12.55
CA ARG A 39 -12.52 5.98 -13.65
C ARG A 39 -12.31 5.10 -14.88
N ASN A 40 -11.07 4.69 -15.12
CA ASN A 40 -10.70 3.80 -16.21
C ASN A 40 -10.96 2.34 -15.87
N GLY A 41 -10.68 1.92 -14.63
CA GLY A 41 -10.88 0.56 -14.15
C GLY A 41 -12.34 0.13 -14.20
N ILE A 42 -13.27 0.96 -13.71
CA ILE A 42 -14.70 0.59 -13.63
C ILE A 42 -15.37 0.39 -14.99
N LYS A 43 -14.83 1.00 -16.05
CA LYS A 43 -15.34 0.87 -17.42
C LYS A 43 -14.87 -0.41 -18.11
N SER A 44 -13.86 -1.09 -17.56
CA SER A 44 -13.32 -2.31 -18.13
C SER A 44 -14.13 -3.52 -17.65
N GLN A 45 -14.78 -4.21 -18.60
CA GLN A 45 -15.48 -5.47 -18.34
C GLN A 45 -14.54 -6.53 -17.76
N TRP A 46 -13.27 -6.50 -18.15
CA TRP A 46 -12.24 -7.40 -17.65
C TRP A 46 -11.90 -7.10 -16.18
N VAL A 47 -11.69 -5.83 -15.83
CA VAL A 47 -11.43 -5.42 -14.43
C VAL A 47 -12.61 -5.75 -13.52
N ASN A 48 -13.85 -5.61 -13.98
CA ASN A 48 -15.03 -5.97 -13.19
C ASN A 48 -15.10 -7.48 -12.87
N GLN A 49 -14.62 -8.34 -13.79
CA GLN A 49 -14.50 -9.78 -13.51
C GLN A 49 -13.39 -10.07 -12.49
N GLU A 50 -12.24 -9.41 -12.62
CA GLU A 50 -11.11 -9.58 -11.69
C GLU A 50 -11.40 -9.06 -10.28
N VAL A 51 -12.09 -7.93 -10.19
CA VAL A 51 -12.60 -7.37 -8.93
C VAL A 51 -13.62 -8.32 -8.30
N GLY A 52 -14.57 -8.85 -9.10
CA GLY A 52 -15.54 -9.84 -8.62
C GLY A 52 -14.86 -11.11 -8.10
N ILE A 53 -13.84 -11.58 -8.83
CA ILE A 53 -12.98 -12.68 -8.39
C ILE A 53 -12.27 -12.29 -7.10
N ALA A 54 -11.70 -11.09 -7.00
CA ALA A 54 -10.91 -10.66 -5.85
C ALA A 54 -11.71 -10.54 -4.56
N ILE A 55 -12.94 -10.06 -4.66
CA ILE A 55 -13.85 -9.89 -3.54
C ILE A 55 -14.47 -11.24 -3.15
N GLY A 56 -14.89 -12.07 -4.12
CA GLY A 56 -15.35 -13.43 -3.84
C GLY A 56 -14.24 -14.33 -3.27
N ALA A 57 -13.01 -14.12 -3.75
CA ALA A 57 -11.77 -14.73 -3.28
C ALA A 57 -11.42 -14.32 -1.85
N ALA A 58 -11.64 -13.06 -1.44
CA ALA A 58 -11.34 -12.63 -0.08
C ALA A 58 -12.12 -13.43 0.98
N GLY A 59 -13.37 -13.78 0.67
CA GLY A 59 -14.16 -14.69 1.49
C GLY A 59 -13.68 -16.15 1.45
N ALA A 60 -13.15 -16.61 0.32
CA ALA A 60 -12.77 -18.01 0.10
C ALA A 60 -11.29 -18.34 0.42
N PHE A 61 -10.39 -17.37 0.35
CA PHE A 61 -8.93 -17.54 0.42
C PHE A 61 -8.28 -16.85 1.63
N GLN A 62 -9.10 -16.35 2.57
CA GLN A 62 -8.63 -15.64 3.79
C GLN A 62 -7.74 -14.41 3.51
N SER A 63 -7.70 -13.92 2.27
CA SER A 63 -6.99 -12.70 1.91
C SER A 63 -7.85 -11.48 2.25
N ILE A 64 -7.20 -10.42 2.74
CA ILE A 64 -7.90 -9.17 3.08
C ILE A 64 -7.82 -8.23 1.88
N THR A 65 -8.98 -7.88 1.32
CA THR A 65 -9.09 -6.87 0.26
C THR A 65 -9.06 -5.47 0.87
N ILE A 66 -8.20 -4.60 0.33
CA ILE A 66 -8.09 -3.18 0.68
C ILE A 66 -8.50 -2.39 -0.57
N PRO A 67 -9.73 -1.87 -0.61
CA PRO A 67 -10.22 -1.11 -1.74
C PRO A 67 -9.70 0.33 -1.69
N ILE A 68 -9.31 0.86 -2.84
CA ILE A 68 -8.88 2.23 -3.06
C ILE A 68 -9.83 2.84 -4.08
N LEU A 69 -10.54 3.91 -3.73
CA LEU A 69 -11.56 4.53 -4.58
C LEU A 69 -11.09 5.89 -5.09
N GLU A 70 -11.05 6.06 -6.41
CA GLU A 70 -10.74 7.35 -7.02
C GLU A 70 -11.88 8.37 -6.81
N GLU A 71 -11.53 9.60 -6.47
CA GLU A 71 -12.48 10.70 -6.29
C GLU A 71 -13.37 10.92 -7.54
N GLY A 72 -14.67 10.94 -7.31
CA GLY A 72 -15.69 11.11 -8.36
C GLY A 72 -16.02 9.84 -9.13
N VAL A 73 -15.53 8.67 -8.71
CA VAL A 73 -15.98 7.37 -9.21
C VAL A 73 -17.17 6.88 -8.40
N ASP A 74 -18.32 6.74 -9.06
CA ASP A 74 -19.50 6.09 -8.50
C ASP A 74 -19.47 4.60 -8.87
N CYS A 75 -19.01 3.77 -7.93
CA CYS A 75 -19.08 2.32 -8.10
C CYS A 75 -20.39 1.80 -7.51
N LYS A 76 -21.43 1.72 -8.35
CA LYS A 76 -22.73 1.19 -7.94
C LYS A 76 -22.67 -0.30 -7.61
N GLY A 77 -23.36 -0.71 -6.55
CA GLY A 77 -23.47 -2.10 -6.11
C GLY A 77 -22.38 -2.55 -5.13
N PHE A 78 -21.52 -3.49 -5.54
CA PHE A 78 -20.69 -4.30 -4.61
C PHE A 78 -19.72 -3.53 -3.70
N THR A 79 -19.32 -2.32 -4.09
CA THR A 79 -18.41 -1.44 -3.35
C THR A 79 -19.11 -0.41 -2.46
N GLU A 80 -20.43 -0.20 -2.62
CA GLU A 80 -21.19 0.79 -1.84
C GLU A 80 -21.15 0.50 -0.33
N HIS A 81 -20.81 -0.73 0.06
CA HIS A 81 -20.73 -1.17 1.45
C HIS A 81 -19.31 -1.46 1.93
N LEU A 82 -18.28 -1.23 1.10
CA LEU A 82 -16.89 -1.48 1.47
C LEU A 82 -16.23 -0.21 2.02
N ILE A 83 -15.58 -0.33 3.17
CA ILE A 83 -14.68 0.72 3.68
C ILE A 83 -13.48 0.80 2.75
N HIS A 84 -13.26 1.95 2.11
CA HIS A 84 -12.17 2.19 1.17
C HIS A 84 -11.21 3.29 1.63
N ILE A 85 -10.04 3.31 1.03
CA ILE A 85 -9.09 4.44 1.10
C ILE A 85 -9.39 5.35 -0.09
N ASP A 86 -9.59 6.64 0.17
CA ASP A 86 -9.82 7.62 -0.90
C ASP A 86 -8.54 7.89 -1.69
N TYR A 87 -8.68 8.00 -3.00
CA TYR A 87 -7.62 8.30 -3.94
C TYR A 87 -7.91 9.55 -4.74
N LYS A 88 -7.08 10.56 -4.53
CA LYS A 88 -7.05 11.80 -5.32
C LYS A 88 -5.90 11.71 -6.30
N ALA A 89 -6.19 11.62 -7.60
CA ALA A 89 -5.16 11.47 -8.61
C ALA A 89 -4.12 12.62 -8.63
N TYR A 90 -4.55 13.83 -8.26
CA TYR A 90 -3.70 15.02 -8.17
C TYR A 90 -2.91 15.12 -6.84
N GLN A 91 -3.22 14.29 -5.85
CA GLN A 91 -2.58 14.28 -4.53
C GLN A 91 -2.59 12.86 -3.94
N PRO A 92 -1.72 11.95 -4.44
CA PRO A 92 -1.72 10.55 -4.03
C PRO A 92 -1.19 10.31 -2.62
N ASP A 93 -0.49 11.28 -2.02
CA ASP A 93 0.25 11.12 -0.76
C ASP A 93 -0.63 10.65 0.40
N ASP A 94 -1.86 11.14 0.48
CA ASP A 94 -2.83 10.74 1.51
C ASP A 94 -3.24 9.27 1.35
N MET A 95 -3.49 8.85 0.11
CA MET A 95 -3.79 7.46 -0.22
C MET A 95 -2.61 6.55 0.12
N ILE A 96 -1.40 6.96 -0.26
CA ILE A 96 -0.17 6.21 0.04
C ILE A 96 -0.01 6.09 1.56
N SER A 97 -0.10 7.19 2.30
CA SER A 97 0.05 7.20 3.76
C SER A 97 -0.95 6.27 4.45
N ASN A 98 -2.23 6.38 4.06
CA ASN A 98 -3.31 5.52 4.59
C ASN A 98 -3.11 4.05 4.23
N LEU A 99 -2.65 3.74 3.02
CA LEU A 99 -2.36 2.38 2.59
C LEU A 99 -1.19 1.79 3.37
N LEU A 100 -0.10 2.54 3.52
CA LEU A 100 1.07 2.15 4.30
C LEU A 100 0.72 1.89 5.76
N TRP A 101 -0.07 2.77 6.37
CA TRP A 101 -0.56 2.59 7.73
C TRP A 101 -1.47 1.37 7.85
N THR A 102 -2.43 1.20 6.94
CA THR A 102 -3.38 0.07 6.93
C THR A 102 -2.65 -1.26 6.83
N LEU A 103 -1.74 -1.39 5.87
CA LEU A 103 -0.93 -2.60 5.71
C LEU A 103 -0.11 -2.88 6.96
N ARG A 104 0.50 -1.86 7.58
CA ARG A 104 1.29 -2.02 8.81
C ARG A 104 0.45 -2.42 10.02
N GLN A 105 -0.70 -1.80 10.27
CA GLN A 105 -1.59 -2.19 11.38
C GLN A 105 -2.09 -3.63 11.24
N ARG A 106 -2.40 -4.04 10.02
CA ARG A 106 -2.86 -5.40 9.75
C ARG A 106 -1.71 -6.41 9.85
N LEU A 107 -0.50 -6.05 9.43
CA LEU A 107 0.72 -6.85 9.63
C LEU A 107 1.12 -6.94 11.12
N ASN A 108 0.87 -5.88 11.90
CA ASN A 108 1.21 -5.78 13.33
C ASN A 108 0.51 -6.84 14.20
N LYS A 109 -0.70 -7.28 13.85
CA LYS A 109 -1.38 -8.38 14.56
C LYS A 109 -0.63 -9.71 14.48
N ALA A 110 0.22 -9.90 13.46
CA ALA A 110 0.84 -11.18 13.17
C ALA A 110 2.32 -11.27 13.56
N ASN A 111 3.07 -10.15 13.71
CA ASN A 111 4.50 -10.19 14.05
C ASN A 111 5.02 -8.84 14.60
N ALA A 112 5.20 -8.75 15.91
CA ALA A 112 5.68 -7.56 16.60
C ALA A 112 7.20 -7.27 16.46
N ILE A 113 8.00 -8.20 15.93
CA ILE A 113 9.48 -8.08 15.96
C ILE A 113 10.04 -7.40 14.69
N ARG A 114 9.21 -7.15 13.66
CA ARG A 114 9.64 -6.51 12.38
C ARG A 114 9.10 -5.09 12.17
N GLN A 115 8.70 -4.43 13.26
CA GLN A 115 7.89 -3.21 13.33
C GLN A 115 8.53 -1.90 12.82
N GLY A 116 9.68 -1.96 12.16
CA GLY A 116 10.39 -0.76 11.74
C GLY A 116 10.40 -0.50 10.23
N VAL A 117 10.45 0.77 9.84
CA VAL A 117 10.78 1.17 8.47
C VAL A 117 12.23 0.82 8.23
N ARG A 118 12.51 -0.05 7.26
CA ARG A 118 13.88 -0.25 6.77
C ARG A 118 14.41 1.07 6.24
N ILE A 119 15.50 1.56 6.83
CA ILE A 119 16.19 2.78 6.46
C ILE A 119 17.56 2.37 5.92
N ASP A 120 17.75 2.60 4.63
CA ASP A 120 19.00 2.34 3.93
C ASP A 120 19.80 3.65 3.91
N CYS A 121 20.91 3.68 4.64
CA CYS A 121 21.76 4.86 4.72
C CYS A 121 22.73 4.91 3.54
N ILE A 122 23.14 6.12 3.15
CA ILE A 122 24.15 6.35 2.09
C ILE A 122 25.48 5.64 2.39
N CYS A 123 25.84 5.44 3.67
CA CYS A 123 27.04 4.69 4.06
C CYS A 123 26.94 3.17 3.83
N GLY A 124 25.82 2.67 3.31
CA GLY A 124 25.57 1.24 3.06
C GLY A 124 24.97 0.49 4.26
N ASN A 125 24.86 1.12 5.44
CA ASN A 125 24.24 0.50 6.60
C ASN A 125 22.72 0.46 6.49
N THR A 126 22.11 -0.66 6.91
CA THR A 126 20.65 -0.83 6.95
C THR A 126 20.17 -0.87 8.39
N THR A 127 19.23 0.00 8.73
CA THR A 127 18.61 0.07 10.07
C THR A 127 17.10 -0.01 9.99
N TYR A 128 16.44 -0.04 11.14
CA TYR A 128 14.98 -0.09 11.25
C TYR A 128 14.51 0.99 12.21
N GLY A 129 13.78 1.99 11.71
CA GLY A 129 13.19 3.07 12.51
C GLY A 129 11.75 2.75 12.90
N LYS A 130 11.25 3.27 14.03
CA LYS A 130 9.83 3.11 14.40
C LYS A 130 8.94 3.86 13.40
N LEU A 131 7.76 3.32 13.09
CA LEU A 131 6.73 4.07 12.40
C LEU A 131 5.83 4.78 13.43
N ASP A 132 5.57 6.06 13.22
CA ASP A 132 4.60 6.85 13.96
C ASP A 132 3.13 6.46 13.66
N SER A 133 2.21 6.77 14.57
CA SER A 133 0.79 6.52 14.32
C SER A 133 0.25 7.46 13.24
N LEU A 134 -0.91 7.13 12.65
CA LEU A 134 -1.56 8.02 11.68
C LEU A 134 -1.89 9.37 12.33
N ASP A 135 -2.32 9.39 13.59
CA ASP A 135 -2.59 10.63 14.33
C ASP A 135 -1.33 11.47 14.51
N THR A 136 -0.19 10.84 14.83
CA THR A 136 1.10 11.54 14.92
C THR A 136 1.53 12.08 13.56
N ILE A 137 1.41 11.27 12.49
CA ILE A 137 1.74 11.71 11.13
C ILE A 137 0.86 12.88 10.72
N ASN A 138 -0.46 12.78 10.90
CA ASN A 138 -1.40 13.84 10.57
C ASN A 138 -1.11 15.12 11.36
N HIS A 139 -0.90 15.00 12.68
CA HIS A 139 -0.56 16.14 13.53
C HIS A 139 0.72 16.85 13.06
N LEU A 140 1.77 16.08 12.75
CA LEU A 140 3.02 16.63 12.23
C LEU A 140 2.80 17.35 10.89
N VAL A 141 1.99 16.77 9.99
CA VAL A 141 1.67 17.44 8.72
C VAL A 141 0.85 18.72 8.94
N ASP A 142 -0.09 18.72 9.87
CA ASP A 142 -0.93 19.87 10.18
C ASP A 142 -0.12 21.05 10.72
N ILE A 143 0.96 20.78 11.48
CA ILE A 143 1.91 21.82 11.94
C ILE A 143 2.95 22.21 10.88
N GLY A 144 2.86 21.65 9.68
CA GLY A 144 3.72 21.96 8.54
C GLY A 144 4.96 21.09 8.38
N GLU A 145 5.14 20.06 9.24
CA GLU A 145 6.23 19.11 9.09
C GLU A 145 5.97 18.13 7.96
N LYS A 146 6.91 18.03 7.02
CA LYS A 146 6.81 17.13 5.86
C LYS A 146 7.91 16.07 5.84
N ILE A 147 8.96 16.27 6.63
CA ILE A 147 10.19 15.48 6.53
C ILE A 147 10.43 14.74 7.85
N ALA A 148 10.40 13.40 7.78
CA ALA A 148 10.94 12.55 8.82
C ALA A 148 12.47 12.54 8.72
N ARG A 149 13.16 12.74 9.85
CA ARG A 149 14.61 12.74 9.95
C ARG A 149 15.07 11.55 10.78
N TYR A 150 16.06 10.82 10.27
CA TYR A 150 16.64 9.68 10.96
C TYR A 150 18.17 9.74 10.94
N GLN A 151 18.78 9.84 12.11
CA GLN A 151 20.23 9.77 12.24
C GLN A 151 20.71 8.31 12.17
N CYS A 152 21.62 8.03 11.25
CA CYS A 152 22.23 6.72 11.12
C CYS A 152 23.15 6.43 12.33
N PRO A 153 22.88 5.37 13.13
CA PRO A 153 23.70 5.05 14.30
C PRO A 153 25.14 4.63 13.94
N HIS A 154 25.43 4.33 12.66
CA HIS A 154 26.75 3.89 12.21
C HIS A 154 27.65 5.05 11.75
N CYS A 155 27.11 6.02 11.00
CA CYS A 155 27.91 7.10 10.41
C CYS A 155 27.49 8.50 10.85
N GLY A 156 26.40 8.63 11.62
CA GLY A 156 25.86 9.92 12.07
C GLY A 156 25.06 10.69 11.02
N GLU A 157 25.10 10.28 9.74
CA GLU A 157 24.39 10.97 8.66
C GLU A 157 22.88 11.00 8.86
N GLU A 158 22.28 12.15 8.54
CA GLU A 158 20.83 12.36 8.60
C GLU A 158 20.17 11.88 7.30
N ASN A 159 19.29 10.90 7.42
CA ASN A 159 18.46 10.41 6.32
C ASN A 159 17.11 11.11 6.40
N ARG A 160 16.71 11.74 5.30
CA ARG A 160 15.48 12.54 5.19
C ARG A 160 14.47 11.79 4.33
N PHE A 161 13.23 11.71 4.81
CA PHE A 161 12.14 11.02 4.13
C PHE A 161 10.89 11.88 4.15
N ASP A 162 10.07 11.76 3.12
CA ASP A 162 8.71 12.28 3.18
C ASP A 162 7.93 11.54 4.27
N LEU A 163 7.27 12.28 5.14
CA LEU A 163 6.59 11.72 6.31
C LEU A 163 5.39 10.82 5.94
N ARG A 164 4.73 11.12 4.82
CA ARG A 164 3.53 10.41 4.34
C ARG A 164 3.89 9.19 3.52
N THR A 165 4.83 9.33 2.59
CA THR A 165 5.17 8.28 1.60
C THR A 165 6.40 7.46 2.00
N TRP A 166 7.23 7.96 2.91
CA TRP A 166 8.54 7.41 3.26
C TRP A 166 9.52 7.33 2.08
N GLU A 167 9.29 8.13 1.04
CA GLU A 167 10.24 8.30 -0.05
C GLU A 167 11.44 9.13 0.40
N PRO A 168 12.68 8.76 0.02
CA PRO A 168 13.85 9.56 0.34
C PRO A 168 13.75 10.96 -0.27
N VAL A 169 14.06 11.99 0.53
CA VAL A 169 14.15 13.39 0.10
C VAL A 169 15.63 13.72 -0.04
N LEU A 170 16.06 14.06 -1.26
CA LEU A 170 17.42 14.50 -1.57
C LEU A 170 17.73 15.87 -0.92
#